data_AF-A0A2D6KG54-F1
#
_entry.id   AF-A0A2D6KG54-F1
#
_cell.length_a   1.000
_cell.length_b   1.000
_cell.length_c   1.000
_cell.angle_alpha   90.00
_cell.angle_beta   90.00
_cell.angle_gamma   90.00
#
_symmetry.space_group_name_H-M   'P 1'
#
loop_
_entity.id
_entity.type
_entity.pdbx_description
1 polymer ?
#
loop_
_entity_poly.entity_id
_entity_poly.type
_entity_poly.pdbx_seq_one_letter_code
_entity_poly.pdbx_strand_id
1 'polypeptide(L)'
;MKIAIIKLGAKGDVVRSLSILVGIKEKYPDSEITWITKKECRDIVNLAPQISKTIILPEEPLGKFDLTINLDIEDEATSLIADMDSEKKLGFYNEGDFVQAYNLGAEYYLNTLFDDETKKSNERTYQEIMFGVAEIPYNKQHNILHLSDKEREYGDDFIMGHNLSNKRLVGIHIGASSRWPSKVWHKENLIDFIKKASKDNYRILLLGGPNEVQDMEDIANKLKIEGINISFNDPHNTDLEFFSLVDSCDSIISGDTFALHVALALNKPSIGLFFCTPPKEIESYNLLTKITSPMLYDFFPEKMDQYSEELTKSISSDQVLKELESLDKITKVVTGIIRDNEKFLLIKRSEGLHKNKWAFPGGIVESSETAEQALRREIKEELGLNIRQIIKKIADYNYPREDDTLTKGESYLIEVDKLDVVPNSEISEARFFSLGEFENLDHI
;
A
#
# COMPACT_ATOMS: atom_id res chain seq x y z
N MET A 1 22.62 3.51 -17.40
CA MET A 1 22.56 4.89 -16.88
C MET A 1 22.65 4.83 -15.36
N LYS A 2 23.54 5.58 -14.72
CA LYS A 2 23.71 5.63 -13.26
C LYS A 2 22.88 6.76 -12.68
N ILE A 3 21.92 6.42 -11.83
CA ILE A 3 20.98 7.37 -11.23
C ILE A 3 21.17 7.35 -9.72
N ALA A 4 21.40 8.52 -9.11
CA ALA A 4 21.35 8.69 -7.65
C ALA A 4 20.02 9.30 -7.23
N ILE A 5 19.45 8.80 -6.15
CA ILE A 5 18.26 9.36 -5.49
C ILE A 5 18.66 9.71 -4.05
N ILE A 6 18.46 10.96 -3.66
CA ILE A 6 18.66 11.42 -2.29
C ILE A 6 17.29 11.49 -1.60
N LYS A 7 17.12 10.68 -0.57
CA LYS A 7 15.98 10.70 0.37
C LYS A 7 16.49 10.19 1.72
N LEU A 8 16.81 11.14 2.60
CA LEU A 8 17.58 10.92 3.82
C LEU A 8 16.73 10.47 5.01
N GLY A 9 15.54 11.04 5.18
CA GLY A 9 14.78 10.92 6.43
C GLY A 9 13.27 10.91 6.28
N ALA A 10 12.60 10.92 7.43
CA ALA A 10 11.18 10.65 7.61
C ALA A 10 10.76 9.29 6.99
N LYS A 11 10.77 8.21 7.80
CA LYS A 11 10.52 6.83 7.32
C LYS A 11 9.27 6.69 6.45
N GLY A 12 8.19 7.39 6.80
CA GLY A 12 6.96 7.42 6.00
C GLY A 12 7.15 7.99 4.58
N ASP A 13 7.92 9.07 4.47
CA ASP A 13 8.26 9.70 3.19
C ASP A 13 9.24 8.85 2.39
N VAL A 14 10.16 8.12 3.03
CA VAL A 14 10.98 7.11 2.36
C VAL A 14 10.11 6.03 1.74
N VAL A 15 9.25 5.38 2.53
CA VAL A 15 8.38 4.28 2.05
C VAL A 15 7.54 4.71 0.84
N ARG A 16 6.86 5.86 0.93
CA ARG A 16 5.98 6.31 -0.15
C ARG A 16 6.75 6.80 -1.39
N SER A 17 7.98 7.28 -1.22
CA SER A 17 8.87 7.68 -2.34
C SER A 17 9.41 6.50 -3.12
N LEU A 18 9.44 5.27 -2.56
CA LEU A 18 9.89 4.07 -3.30
C LEU A 18 9.07 3.80 -4.57
N SER A 19 7.84 4.32 -4.66
CA SER A 19 7.02 4.28 -5.88
C SER A 19 7.75 4.84 -7.11
N ILE A 20 8.64 5.82 -6.91
CA ILE A 20 9.41 6.45 -8.00
C ILE A 20 10.32 5.46 -8.74
N LEU A 21 10.76 4.39 -8.06
CA LEU A 21 11.65 3.39 -8.62
C LEU A 21 11.01 2.67 -9.81
N VAL A 22 9.71 2.41 -9.73
CA VAL A 22 8.92 1.79 -10.81
C VAL A 22 8.95 2.71 -12.04
N GLY A 23 8.63 3.99 -11.87
CA GLY A 23 8.66 4.97 -12.94
C GLY A 23 10.06 5.19 -13.53
N ILE A 24 11.11 5.13 -12.71
CA ILE A 24 12.50 5.20 -13.18
C ILE A 24 12.83 4.00 -14.07
N LYS A 25 12.45 2.78 -13.66
CA LYS A 25 12.70 1.57 -14.46
C LYS A 25 11.86 1.53 -15.74
N GLU A 26 10.65 2.10 -15.74
CA GLU A 26 9.86 2.27 -16.97
C GLU A 26 10.53 3.24 -17.96
N LYS A 27 11.03 4.39 -17.47
CA LYS A 27 11.66 5.42 -18.31
C LYS A 27 13.09 5.05 -18.73
N TYR A 28 13.83 4.39 -17.84
CA TYR A 28 15.22 3.99 -18.00
C TYR A 28 15.40 2.51 -17.59
N PRO A 29 15.04 1.54 -18.46
CA PRO A 29 15.03 0.11 -18.12
C PRO A 29 16.36 -0.42 -17.59
N ASP A 30 17.47 -0.04 -18.23
CA ASP A 30 18.83 -0.49 -17.89
C ASP A 30 19.54 0.47 -16.91
N SER A 31 18.77 1.20 -16.10
CA SER A 31 19.35 2.09 -15.08
C SER A 31 19.91 1.32 -13.89
N GLU A 32 21.06 1.75 -13.38
CA GLU A 32 21.59 1.37 -12.08
C GLU A 32 21.17 2.45 -11.08
N ILE A 33 20.33 2.11 -10.11
CA ILE A 33 19.79 3.06 -9.15
C ILE A 33 20.57 2.96 -7.85
N THR A 34 21.15 4.09 -7.43
CA THR A 34 21.77 4.25 -6.11
C THR A 34 20.85 5.09 -5.22
N TRP A 35 20.43 4.55 -4.08
CA TRP A 35 19.63 5.27 -3.10
C TRP A 35 20.51 5.75 -1.94
N ILE A 36 20.51 7.05 -1.68
CA ILE A 36 21.29 7.69 -0.61
C ILE A 36 20.33 8.04 0.52
N THR A 37 20.56 7.48 1.71
CA THR A 37 19.68 7.62 2.87
C THR A 37 20.47 7.63 4.19
N LYS A 38 19.77 7.81 5.32
CA LYS A 38 20.33 7.59 6.67
C LYS A 38 20.12 6.17 7.19
N LYS A 39 20.87 5.82 8.23
CA LYS A 39 20.93 4.47 8.81
C LYS A 39 19.56 3.95 9.23
N GLU A 40 18.71 4.82 9.76
CA GLU A 40 17.36 4.50 10.24
C GLU A 40 16.38 4.07 9.15
N CYS A 41 16.69 4.29 7.87
CA CYS A 41 15.83 3.86 6.75
C CYS A 41 16.49 2.77 5.89
N ARG A 42 17.68 2.28 6.28
CA ARG A 42 18.46 1.29 5.52
C ARG A 42 17.64 0.05 5.17
N ASP A 43 17.01 -0.54 6.17
CA ASP A 43 16.31 -1.82 5.99
C ASP A 43 15.08 -1.65 5.10
N ILE A 44 14.35 -0.54 5.25
CA ILE A 44 13.21 -0.17 4.40
C ILE A 44 13.62 -0.06 2.93
N VAL A 45 14.72 0.66 2.66
CA VAL A 45 15.22 0.89 1.29
C VAL A 45 15.68 -0.43 0.67
N ASN A 46 16.33 -1.30 1.46
CA ASN A 46 16.83 -2.58 0.97
C ASN A 46 15.73 -3.59 0.62
N LEU A 47 14.47 -3.36 1.01
CA LEU A 47 13.33 -4.16 0.54
C LEU A 47 12.97 -3.91 -0.92
N ALA A 48 13.46 -2.82 -1.54
CA ALA A 48 13.13 -2.48 -2.93
C ALA A 48 14.16 -3.09 -3.91
N PRO A 49 13.80 -4.14 -4.68
CA PRO A 49 14.75 -4.85 -5.55
C PRO A 49 15.25 -4.03 -6.75
N GLN A 50 14.59 -2.92 -7.07
CA GLN A 50 15.00 -2.03 -8.16
C GLN A 50 16.28 -1.24 -7.82
N ILE A 51 16.62 -1.13 -6.53
CA ILE A 51 17.80 -0.41 -6.04
C ILE A 51 19.02 -1.31 -6.21
N SER A 52 19.99 -0.83 -6.98
CA SER A 52 21.24 -1.54 -7.25
C SER A 52 22.27 -1.34 -6.13
N LYS A 53 22.22 -0.19 -5.46
CA LYS A 53 23.13 0.15 -4.36
C LYS A 53 22.44 1.08 -3.36
N THR A 54 22.66 0.85 -2.08
CA THR A 54 22.25 1.77 -1.01
C THR A 54 23.50 2.40 -0.39
N ILE A 55 23.53 3.73 -0.30
CA ILE A 55 24.57 4.50 0.38
C ILE A 55 24.00 5.07 1.67
N ILE A 56 24.74 4.93 2.77
CA ILE A 56 24.30 5.36 4.10
C ILE A 56 25.21 6.49 4.60
N LEU A 57 24.67 7.69 4.71
CA LEU A 57 25.45 8.83 5.21
C LEU A 57 25.89 8.63 6.67
N PRO A 58 27.08 9.15 7.07
CA PRO A 58 28.03 9.92 6.25
C PRO A 58 29.06 9.06 5.48
N GLU A 59 28.93 7.74 5.49
CA GLU A 59 29.97 6.81 5.02
C GLU A 59 29.68 6.32 3.60
N GLU A 60 30.33 6.94 2.61
CA GLU A 60 30.85 6.33 1.36
C GLU A 60 31.30 7.43 0.38
N PRO A 61 32.37 7.22 -0.42
CA PRO A 61 32.69 8.15 -1.50
C PRO A 61 31.57 8.12 -2.55
N LEU A 62 30.98 9.28 -2.81
CA LEU A 62 30.02 9.43 -3.89
C LEU A 62 30.75 9.29 -5.23
N GLY A 63 30.23 8.44 -6.10
CA GLY A 63 30.73 8.27 -7.46
C GLY A 63 30.19 9.33 -8.42
N LYS A 64 30.60 9.22 -9.69
CA LYS A 64 29.98 9.99 -10.77
C LYS A 64 28.63 9.36 -11.17
N PHE A 65 27.62 10.20 -11.36
CA PHE A 65 26.29 9.81 -11.81
C PHE A 65 25.89 10.52 -13.12
N ASP A 66 25.02 9.90 -13.91
CA ASP A 66 24.45 10.54 -15.10
C ASP A 66 23.30 11.48 -14.67
N LEU A 67 22.55 11.11 -13.63
CA LEU A 67 21.44 11.86 -13.07
C LEU A 67 21.41 11.73 -11.54
N THR A 68 21.26 12.86 -10.85
CA THR A 68 20.95 12.89 -9.42
C THR A 68 19.60 13.56 -9.19
N ILE A 69 18.74 12.94 -8.39
CA ILE A 69 17.42 13.44 -8.01
C ILE A 69 17.39 13.62 -6.50
N ASN A 70 17.22 14.85 -6.02
CA ASN A 70 17.00 15.11 -4.60
C ASN A 70 15.51 15.27 -4.29
N LEU A 71 14.97 14.42 -3.41
CA LEU A 71 13.56 14.42 -3.00
C LEU A 71 13.32 15.09 -1.64
N ASP A 72 14.36 15.65 -1.03
CA ASP A 72 14.37 16.25 0.30
C ASP A 72 14.79 17.72 0.27
N ILE A 73 14.20 18.52 1.16
CA ILE A 73 14.44 19.97 1.26
C ILE A 73 15.34 20.33 2.44
N GLU A 74 15.68 19.35 3.26
CA GLU A 74 16.55 19.49 4.42
C GLU A 74 17.96 19.87 3.99
N ASP A 75 18.60 20.78 4.75
CA ASP A 75 19.92 21.34 4.43
C ASP A 75 21.00 20.30 4.08
N GLU A 76 20.98 19.16 4.76
CA GLU A 76 21.92 18.07 4.50
C GLU A 76 21.74 17.48 3.09
N ALA A 77 20.49 17.30 2.64
CA ALA A 77 20.18 16.74 1.32
C ALA A 77 20.45 17.76 0.20
N THR A 78 20.05 19.01 0.41
CA THR A 78 20.21 20.10 -0.55
C THR A 78 21.67 20.55 -0.70
N SER A 79 22.48 20.43 0.36
CA SER A 79 23.93 20.60 0.29
C SER A 79 24.60 19.42 -0.42
N LEU A 80 24.16 18.19 -0.11
CA LEU A 80 24.72 16.98 -0.71
C LEU A 80 24.63 17.00 -2.24
N ILE A 81 23.45 17.29 -2.80
CA ILE A 81 23.28 17.32 -4.25
C ILE A 81 24.15 18.39 -4.92
N ALA A 82 24.44 19.50 -4.25
CA ALA A 82 25.31 20.54 -4.79
C ALA A 82 26.73 20.00 -5.04
N ASP A 83 27.23 19.18 -4.12
CA ASP A 83 28.56 18.55 -4.18
C ASP A 83 28.63 17.29 -5.06
N MET A 84 27.49 16.74 -5.49
CA MET A 84 27.49 15.54 -6.34
C MET A 84 28.06 15.79 -7.74
N ASP A 85 28.96 14.92 -8.18
CA ASP A 85 29.43 14.85 -9.57
C ASP A 85 28.34 14.19 -10.44
N SER A 86 27.54 15.01 -11.11
CA SER A 86 26.39 14.56 -11.90
C SER A 86 26.18 15.42 -13.14
N GLU A 87 25.89 14.78 -14.28
CA GLU A 87 25.65 15.49 -15.54
C GLU A 87 24.32 16.26 -15.53
N LYS A 88 23.30 15.69 -14.89
CA LYS A 88 22.02 16.35 -14.63
C LYS A 88 21.62 16.23 -13.16
N LYS A 89 21.05 17.31 -12.62
CA LYS A 89 20.50 17.39 -11.26
C LYS A 89 19.03 17.81 -11.33
N LEU A 90 18.19 17.17 -10.52
CA LEU A 90 16.76 17.43 -10.38
C LEU A 90 16.40 17.53 -8.90
N GLY A 91 15.30 18.21 -8.59
CA GLY A 91 14.85 18.38 -7.22
C GLY A 91 15.36 19.64 -6.56
N PHE A 92 15.66 19.54 -5.26
CA PHE A 92 15.92 20.69 -4.40
C PHE A 92 17.42 20.89 -4.18
N TYR A 93 17.88 22.13 -4.08
CA TYR A 93 19.26 22.50 -3.73
C TYR A 93 19.28 23.78 -2.88
N ASN A 94 20.42 24.12 -2.29
CA ASN A 94 20.57 25.37 -1.56
C ASN A 94 21.27 26.45 -2.39
N GLU A 95 20.74 27.67 -2.34
CA GLU A 95 21.40 28.89 -2.81
C GLU A 95 21.50 29.89 -1.64
N GLY A 96 22.67 29.91 -0.99
CA GLY A 96 22.82 30.60 0.29
C GLY A 96 22.01 29.90 1.39
N ASP A 97 21.19 30.66 2.10
CA ASP A 97 20.34 30.17 3.20
C ASP A 97 18.93 29.73 2.72
N PHE A 98 18.70 29.66 1.41
CA PHE A 98 17.39 29.39 0.84
C PHE A 98 17.39 28.11 0.01
N VAL A 99 16.37 27.28 0.21
CA VAL A 99 16.09 26.12 -0.65
C VAL A 99 15.51 26.60 -1.98
N GLN A 100 16.06 26.09 -3.08
CA GLN A 100 15.69 26.35 -4.46
C GLN A 100 15.37 25.05 -5.19
N ALA A 101 14.79 25.16 -6.39
CA ALA A 101 14.38 24.04 -7.23
C ALA A 101 15.13 24.03 -8.57
N TYR A 102 15.65 22.86 -8.98
CA TYR A 102 16.27 22.68 -10.30
C TYR A 102 15.23 22.65 -11.44
N ASN A 103 13.97 22.34 -11.14
CA ASN A 103 12.92 22.10 -12.14
C ASN A 103 11.52 22.45 -11.61
N LEU A 104 10.57 22.66 -12.53
CA LEU A 104 9.20 23.10 -12.23
C LEU A 104 8.43 22.16 -11.29
N GLY A 105 8.70 20.85 -11.35
CA GLY A 105 8.07 19.88 -10.44
C GLY A 105 8.48 20.09 -8.99
N ALA A 106 9.75 20.42 -8.75
CA ALA A 106 10.27 20.79 -7.45
C ALA A 106 9.79 22.17 -7.00
N GLU A 107 9.73 23.14 -7.92
CA GLU A 107 9.18 24.48 -7.62
C GLU A 107 7.73 24.40 -7.14
N TYR A 108 6.91 23.54 -7.77
CA TYR A 108 5.55 23.29 -7.32
C TYR A 108 5.49 22.81 -5.87
N TYR A 109 6.33 21.83 -5.50
CA TYR A 109 6.37 21.34 -4.11
C TYR A 109 6.81 22.44 -3.14
N LEU A 110 7.85 23.22 -3.45
CA LEU A 110 8.26 24.33 -2.60
C LEU A 110 7.12 25.34 -2.39
N ASN A 111 6.36 25.67 -3.43
CA ASN A 111 5.21 26.55 -3.32
C ASN A 111 4.13 25.97 -2.38
N THR A 112 3.90 24.66 -2.38
CA THR A 112 2.97 24.02 -1.41
C THR A 112 3.46 24.09 0.05
N LEU A 113 4.74 24.36 0.28
CA LEU A 113 5.31 24.48 1.63
C LEU A 113 5.31 25.92 2.15
N PHE A 114 5.45 26.91 1.26
CA PHE A 114 5.60 28.32 1.62
C PHE A 114 4.37 29.17 1.35
N ASP A 115 3.41 28.69 0.55
CA ASP A 115 2.14 29.37 0.27
C ASP A 115 0.94 28.50 0.67
N ASP A 116 0.24 28.94 1.72
CA ASP A 116 -0.92 28.24 2.27
C ASP A 116 -2.07 28.13 1.26
N GLU A 117 -2.23 29.09 0.34
CA GLU A 117 -3.28 29.02 -0.69
C GLU A 117 -2.96 27.95 -1.73
N THR A 118 -1.71 27.86 -2.17
CA THR A 118 -1.23 26.75 -3.01
C THR A 118 -1.38 25.41 -2.29
N LYS A 119 -1.06 25.35 -0.99
CA LYS A 119 -1.20 24.14 -0.18
C LYS A 119 -2.65 23.68 -0.04
N LYS A 120 -3.59 24.61 0.21
CA LYS A 120 -5.04 24.32 0.31
C LYS A 120 -5.65 23.89 -1.02
N SER A 121 -5.19 24.46 -2.12
CA SER A 121 -5.70 24.16 -3.47
C SER A 121 -4.99 22.98 -4.15
N ASN A 122 -4.05 22.31 -3.47
CA ASN A 122 -3.35 21.16 -4.02
C ASN A 122 -4.29 19.97 -4.23
N GLU A 123 -4.41 19.54 -5.48
CA GLU A 123 -5.17 18.36 -5.88
C GLU A 123 -4.29 17.15 -6.23
N ARG A 124 -2.97 17.25 -6.04
CA ARG A 124 -2.01 16.19 -6.37
C ARG A 124 -1.66 15.35 -5.14
N THR A 125 -1.43 14.06 -5.37
CA THR A 125 -0.85 13.19 -4.34
C THR A 125 0.63 13.53 -4.13
N TYR A 126 1.18 13.18 -2.98
CA TYR A 126 2.62 13.29 -2.73
C TYR A 126 3.43 12.58 -3.83
N GLN A 127 2.99 11.39 -4.23
CA GLN A 127 3.65 10.62 -5.29
C GLN A 127 3.59 11.33 -6.64
N GLU A 128 2.46 11.89 -7.04
CA GLU A 128 2.37 12.67 -8.27
C GLU A 128 3.36 13.85 -8.26
N ILE A 129 3.49 14.54 -7.11
CA ILE A 129 4.44 15.64 -6.97
C ILE A 129 5.88 15.13 -7.07
N MET A 130 6.26 14.07 -6.35
CA MET A 130 7.61 13.51 -6.41
C MET A 130 7.99 12.97 -7.79
N PHE A 131 7.03 12.42 -8.53
CA PHE A 131 7.23 12.05 -9.93
C PHE A 131 7.49 13.28 -10.81
N GLY A 132 6.77 14.37 -10.57
CA GLY A 132 7.05 15.68 -11.18
C GLY A 132 8.45 16.20 -10.85
N VAL A 133 8.89 16.07 -9.59
CA VAL A 133 10.25 16.42 -9.14
C VAL A 133 11.31 15.64 -9.95
N ALA A 134 11.09 14.34 -10.16
CA ALA A 134 12.00 13.50 -10.95
C ALA A 134 11.83 13.61 -12.48
N GLU A 135 10.89 14.43 -12.97
CA GLU A 135 10.49 14.52 -14.38
C GLU A 135 10.08 13.16 -14.99
N ILE A 136 9.35 12.36 -14.21
CA ILE A 136 8.87 11.03 -14.61
C ILE A 136 7.35 11.09 -14.79
N PRO A 137 6.79 10.53 -15.88
CA PRO A 137 5.34 10.43 -16.03
C PRO A 137 4.69 9.64 -14.89
N TYR A 138 3.71 10.25 -14.22
CA TYR A 138 2.94 9.59 -13.18
C TYR A 138 1.72 8.89 -13.78
N ASN A 139 1.67 7.57 -13.63
CA ASN A 139 0.58 6.69 -14.04
C ASN A 139 0.06 5.85 -12.87
N LYS A 140 0.13 6.40 -11.65
CA LYS A 140 -0.22 5.71 -10.39
C LYS A 140 0.63 4.45 -10.14
N GLN A 141 1.91 4.51 -10.48
CA GLN A 141 2.83 3.43 -10.19
C GLN A 141 2.89 3.15 -8.68
N HIS A 142 2.79 1.86 -8.33
CA HIS A 142 2.81 1.37 -6.97
C HIS A 142 4.01 0.45 -6.79
N ASN A 143 4.88 0.75 -5.82
CA ASN A 143 5.96 -0.15 -5.45
C ASN A 143 5.50 -1.04 -4.28
N ILE A 144 5.04 -2.24 -4.61
CA ILE A 144 4.67 -3.23 -3.60
C ILE A 144 5.95 -3.83 -3.01
N LEU A 145 6.07 -3.78 -1.69
CA LEU A 145 7.15 -4.41 -0.95
C LEU A 145 6.77 -5.85 -0.64
N HIS A 146 7.74 -6.75 -0.82
CA HIS A 146 7.60 -8.16 -0.52
C HIS A 146 8.58 -8.53 0.57
N LEU A 147 8.06 -9.01 1.70
CA LEU A 147 8.88 -9.60 2.74
C LEU A 147 9.31 -11.01 2.33
N SER A 148 10.54 -11.38 2.63
CA SER A 148 11.02 -12.76 2.57
C SER A 148 10.44 -13.62 3.70
N ASP A 149 10.57 -14.94 3.61
CA ASP A 149 10.08 -15.84 4.67
C ASP A 149 10.74 -15.55 6.03
N LYS A 150 12.03 -15.19 6.01
CA LYS A 150 12.75 -14.78 7.23
C LYS A 150 12.21 -13.48 7.82
N GLU A 151 11.84 -12.52 6.98
CA GLU A 151 11.28 -11.25 7.45
C GLU A 151 9.84 -11.42 7.96
N ARG A 152 9.10 -12.42 7.49
CA ARG A 152 7.75 -12.76 7.99
C ARG A 152 7.74 -13.53 9.31
N GLU A 153 8.82 -14.24 9.62
CA GLU A 153 8.92 -15.16 10.77
C GLU A 153 8.48 -14.52 12.09
N TYR A 154 8.88 -13.26 12.34
CA TYR A 154 8.53 -12.55 13.57
C TYR A 154 7.00 -12.37 13.72
N GLY A 155 6.33 -11.93 12.66
CA GLY A 155 4.88 -11.73 12.66
C GLY A 155 4.15 -13.05 12.80
N ASP A 156 4.57 -14.09 12.06
CA ASP A 156 3.97 -15.42 12.14
C ASP A 156 4.04 -16.00 13.56
N ASP A 157 5.21 -15.90 14.20
CA ASP A 157 5.41 -16.31 15.59
C ASP A 157 4.57 -15.48 16.56
N PHE A 158 4.48 -14.17 16.34
CA PHE A 158 3.65 -13.29 17.16
C PHE A 158 2.17 -13.67 17.05
N ILE A 159 1.64 -13.87 15.84
CA ILE A 159 0.24 -14.26 15.59
C ILE A 159 -0.07 -15.60 16.26
N MET A 160 0.82 -16.59 16.11
CA MET A 160 0.66 -17.90 16.72
C MET A 160 0.70 -17.81 18.26
N GLY A 161 1.70 -17.11 18.82
CA GLY A 161 1.86 -16.94 20.26
C GLY A 161 0.69 -16.22 20.94
N HIS A 162 0.00 -15.35 20.21
CA HIS A 162 -1.16 -14.60 20.70
C HIS A 162 -2.52 -15.22 20.30
N ASN A 163 -2.54 -16.40 19.67
CA ASN A 163 -3.76 -17.08 19.20
C ASN A 163 -4.61 -16.21 18.23
N LEU A 164 -3.94 -15.49 17.34
CA LEU A 164 -4.58 -14.60 16.37
C LEU A 164 -4.80 -15.25 14.99
N SER A 165 -4.32 -16.48 14.77
CA SER A 165 -4.42 -17.20 13.49
C SER A 165 -5.87 -17.45 13.03
N ASN A 166 -6.12 -17.33 11.72
CA ASN A 166 -7.43 -17.55 11.07
C ASN A 166 -8.57 -16.69 11.63
N LYS A 167 -8.25 -15.45 12.02
CA LYS A 167 -9.19 -14.44 12.50
C LYS A 167 -9.16 -13.25 11.57
N ARG A 168 -10.25 -12.48 11.51
CA ARG A 168 -10.30 -11.16 10.86
C ARG A 168 -9.45 -10.18 11.69
N LEU A 169 -8.16 -10.17 11.45
CA LEU A 169 -7.19 -9.42 12.23
C LEU A 169 -7.04 -8.00 11.68
N VAL A 170 -7.36 -7.03 12.53
CA VAL A 170 -7.26 -5.61 12.23
C VAL A 170 -6.14 -5.00 13.05
N GLY A 171 -5.11 -4.50 12.38
CA GLY A 171 -4.05 -3.71 13.00
C GLY A 171 -4.51 -2.26 13.16
N ILE A 172 -4.36 -1.67 14.34
CA ILE A 172 -4.72 -0.27 14.59
C ILE A 172 -3.50 0.49 15.12
N HIS A 173 -2.98 1.43 14.33
CA HIS A 173 -1.91 2.30 14.80
C HIS A 173 -2.49 3.49 15.59
N ILE A 174 -2.08 3.65 16.84
CA ILE A 174 -2.69 4.61 17.77
C ILE A 174 -1.92 5.92 17.92
N GLY A 175 -0.65 5.95 17.50
CA GLY A 175 0.25 7.08 17.71
C GLY A 175 0.25 8.13 16.59
N ALA A 176 0.92 9.25 16.86
CA ALA A 176 1.29 10.25 15.86
C ALA A 176 2.57 10.99 16.26
N SER A 177 3.21 11.65 15.29
CA SER A 177 4.34 12.54 15.57
C SER A 177 3.90 13.72 16.44
N SER A 178 4.76 14.14 17.37
CA SER A 178 4.58 15.38 18.15
C SER A 178 4.48 16.63 17.28
N ARG A 179 4.97 16.59 16.03
CA ARG A 179 4.80 17.67 15.06
C ARG A 179 3.35 17.92 14.70
N TRP A 180 2.51 16.88 14.67
CA TRP A 180 1.10 16.95 14.29
C TRP A 180 0.24 16.15 15.27
N PRO A 181 0.07 16.64 16.50
CA PRO A 181 -0.45 15.86 17.61
C PRO A 181 -1.92 15.45 17.44
N SER A 182 -2.70 16.18 16.64
CA SER A 182 -4.11 15.86 16.35
C SER A 182 -4.34 14.79 15.28
N LYS A 183 -3.28 14.17 14.74
CA LYS A 183 -3.43 13.02 13.82
C LYS A 183 -3.89 11.74 14.51
N VAL A 184 -3.89 11.69 15.85
CA VAL A 184 -4.34 10.52 16.63
C VAL A 184 -5.85 10.41 16.66
N TRP A 185 -6.35 9.18 16.71
CA TRP A 185 -7.77 8.94 16.98
C TRP A 185 -8.04 8.93 18.48
N HIS A 186 -9.09 9.61 18.93
CA HIS A 186 -9.34 9.74 20.35
C HIS A 186 -9.58 8.38 21.03
N LYS A 187 -8.94 8.16 22.20
CA LYS A 187 -8.96 6.87 22.92
C LYS A 187 -10.37 6.37 23.23
N GLU A 188 -11.31 7.27 23.56
CA GLU A 188 -12.70 6.89 23.82
C GLU A 188 -13.39 6.28 22.58
N ASN A 189 -13.19 6.90 21.41
CA ASN A 189 -13.75 6.39 20.15
C ASN A 189 -13.07 5.09 19.74
N LEU A 190 -11.75 4.99 19.92
CA LEU A 190 -10.99 3.76 19.68
C LEU A 190 -11.49 2.60 20.56
N ILE A 191 -11.65 2.82 21.87
CA ILE A 191 -12.14 1.79 22.79
C ILE A 191 -13.57 1.36 22.41
N ASP A 192 -14.45 2.32 22.10
CA ASP A 192 -15.82 2.03 21.67
C ASP A 192 -15.85 1.24 20.36
N PHE A 193 -14.99 1.59 19.39
CA PHE A 193 -14.82 0.83 18.16
C PHE A 193 -14.36 -0.60 18.43
N ILE A 194 -13.32 -0.79 19.25
CA ILE A 194 -12.80 -2.13 19.56
C ILE A 194 -13.88 -3.01 20.18
N LYS A 195 -14.73 -2.45 21.05
CA LYS A 195 -15.87 -3.17 21.63
C LYS A 195 -16.88 -3.61 20.59
N LYS A 196 -17.20 -2.75 19.61
CA LYS A 196 -18.14 -3.08 18.53
C LYS A 196 -17.53 -4.11 17.58
N ALA A 197 -16.32 -3.86 17.06
CA ALA A 197 -15.61 -4.78 16.17
C ALA A 197 -15.39 -6.17 16.80
N SER A 198 -15.10 -6.24 18.11
CA SER A 198 -14.95 -7.54 18.80
C SER A 198 -16.24 -8.36 18.83
N LYS A 199 -17.42 -7.71 18.87
CA LYS A 199 -18.72 -8.39 18.77
C LYS A 199 -18.97 -8.95 17.38
N ASP A 200 -18.45 -8.28 16.35
CA ASP A 200 -18.52 -8.69 14.95
C ASP A 200 -17.38 -9.64 14.55
N ASN A 201 -16.77 -10.29 15.55
CA ASN A 201 -15.75 -11.33 15.41
C ASN A 201 -14.41 -10.87 14.81
N TYR A 202 -14.13 -9.57 14.79
CA TYR A 202 -12.78 -9.07 14.53
C TYR A 202 -11.84 -9.37 15.70
N ARG A 203 -10.54 -9.41 15.41
CA ARG A 203 -9.47 -9.39 16.41
C ARG A 203 -8.63 -8.15 16.20
N ILE A 204 -8.22 -7.54 17.29
CA ILE A 204 -7.51 -6.27 17.26
C ILE A 204 -6.07 -6.47 17.73
N LEU A 205 -5.14 -6.00 16.91
CA LEU A 205 -3.74 -5.79 17.26
C LEU A 205 -3.48 -4.29 17.32
N LEU A 206 -3.16 -3.76 18.50
CA LEU A 206 -2.71 -2.37 18.60
C LEU A 206 -1.25 -2.27 18.15
N LEU A 207 -0.99 -1.23 17.38
CA LEU A 207 0.31 -0.89 16.84
C LEU A 207 0.74 0.47 17.41
N GLY A 208 1.92 0.54 18.00
CA GLY A 208 2.45 1.76 18.60
C GLY A 208 3.97 1.71 18.74
N GLY A 209 4.58 2.88 18.88
CA GLY A 209 6.00 3.02 19.16
C GLY A 209 6.27 3.27 20.65
N PRO A 210 7.51 3.68 20.99
CA PRO A 210 7.91 3.93 22.37
C PRO A 210 7.12 5.03 23.09
N ASN A 211 6.50 5.94 22.34
CA ASN A 211 5.71 7.03 22.92
C ASN A 211 4.28 6.57 23.29
N GLU A 212 3.83 5.44 22.75
CA GLU A 212 2.46 4.94 22.89
C GLU A 212 2.32 3.81 23.93
N VAL A 213 3.40 3.43 24.63
CA VAL A 213 3.41 2.30 25.57
C VAL A 213 2.31 2.41 26.62
N GLN A 214 2.27 3.54 27.34
CA GLN A 214 1.26 3.77 28.39
C GLN A 214 -0.16 3.73 27.81
N ASP A 215 -0.35 4.28 26.62
CA ASP A 215 -1.65 4.33 25.95
C ASP A 215 -2.15 2.94 25.56
N MET A 216 -1.26 2.10 25.01
CA MET A 216 -1.58 0.70 24.68
C MET A 216 -1.94 -0.10 25.93
N GLU A 217 -1.16 0.04 27.01
CA GLU A 217 -1.42 -0.62 28.29
C GLU A 217 -2.76 -0.20 28.91
N ASP A 218 -3.05 1.10 28.93
CA ASP A 218 -4.29 1.64 29.48
C ASP A 218 -5.53 1.15 28.71
N ILE A 219 -5.45 1.14 27.37
CA ILE A 219 -6.52 0.64 26.51
C ILE A 219 -6.73 -0.86 26.74
N ALA A 220 -5.65 -1.65 26.75
CA ALA A 220 -5.72 -3.10 26.96
C ALA A 220 -6.29 -3.45 28.33
N ASN A 221 -5.86 -2.77 29.39
CA ASN A 221 -6.36 -2.97 30.74
C ASN A 221 -7.86 -2.65 30.85
N LYS A 222 -8.30 -1.53 30.25
CA LYS A 222 -9.71 -1.13 30.27
C LYS A 222 -10.60 -2.14 29.54
N LEU A 223 -10.17 -2.62 28.38
CA LEU A 223 -10.90 -3.63 27.61
C LEU A 223 -10.94 -4.99 28.32
N LYS A 224 -9.84 -5.37 28.99
CA LYS A 224 -9.74 -6.62 29.75
C LYS A 224 -10.73 -6.68 30.92
N ILE A 225 -10.96 -5.55 31.61
CA ILE A 225 -11.98 -5.44 32.67
C ILE A 225 -13.39 -5.74 32.12
N GLU A 226 -13.62 -5.42 30.85
CA GLU A 226 -14.88 -5.67 30.14
C GLU A 226 -14.92 -7.04 29.43
N GLY A 227 -13.93 -7.90 29.66
CA GLY A 227 -13.86 -9.25 29.10
C GLY A 227 -13.34 -9.33 27.66
N ILE A 228 -12.78 -8.23 27.13
CA ILE A 228 -12.20 -8.17 25.78
C ILE A 228 -10.68 -8.19 25.89
N ASN A 229 -10.06 -9.26 25.38
CA ASN A 229 -8.61 -9.37 25.29
C ASN A 229 -8.14 -8.90 23.92
N ILE A 230 -7.17 -7.99 23.91
CA ILE A 230 -6.49 -7.52 22.70
C ILE A 230 -4.98 -7.76 22.83
N SER A 231 -4.29 -7.81 21.70
CA SER A 231 -2.83 -7.86 21.64
C SER A 231 -2.28 -6.50 21.22
N PHE A 232 -1.03 -6.22 21.58
CA PHE A 232 -0.30 -5.04 21.14
C PHE A 232 1.17 -5.41 20.88
N ASN A 233 1.82 -4.72 19.94
CA ASN A 233 3.20 -5.02 19.54
C ASN A 233 4.24 -4.66 20.61
N ASP A 234 5.48 -5.13 20.44
CA ASP A 234 6.61 -4.57 21.18
C ASP A 234 6.89 -3.16 20.64
N PRO A 235 6.81 -2.10 21.47
CA PRO A 235 7.05 -0.72 21.04
C PRO A 235 8.47 -0.47 20.50
N HIS A 236 9.40 -1.40 20.73
CA HIS A 236 10.78 -1.33 20.27
C HIS A 236 11.06 -2.23 19.06
N ASN A 237 10.02 -2.76 18.41
CA ASN A 237 10.20 -3.53 17.20
C ASN A 237 11.06 -2.80 16.17
N THR A 238 11.95 -3.55 15.53
CA THR A 238 12.67 -3.06 14.35
C THR A 238 11.68 -2.76 13.22
N ASP A 239 12.10 -2.01 12.19
CA ASP A 239 11.22 -1.71 11.07
C ASP A 239 10.75 -3.00 10.38
N LEU A 240 11.61 -4.00 10.22
CA LEU A 240 11.24 -5.27 9.58
C LEU A 240 10.27 -6.09 10.44
N GLU A 241 10.45 -6.11 11.76
CA GLU A 241 9.48 -6.75 12.67
C GLU A 241 8.13 -6.04 12.64
N PHE A 242 8.13 -4.70 12.62
CA PHE A 242 6.90 -3.92 12.47
C PHE A 242 6.22 -4.19 11.12
N PHE A 243 6.99 -4.25 10.03
CA PHE A 243 6.47 -4.57 8.69
C PHE A 243 5.87 -5.98 8.69
N SER A 244 6.52 -6.93 9.35
CA SER A 244 6.01 -8.29 9.51
C SER A 244 4.66 -8.34 10.22
N LEU A 245 4.50 -7.59 11.32
CA LEU A 245 3.21 -7.49 12.03
C LEU A 245 2.11 -6.83 11.17
N VAL A 246 2.46 -5.78 10.43
CA VAL A 246 1.55 -5.15 9.47
C VAL A 246 1.19 -6.13 8.35
N ASP A 247 2.14 -6.93 7.87
CA ASP A 247 1.93 -7.95 6.84
C ASP A 247 0.97 -9.06 7.32
N SER A 248 1.00 -9.40 8.60
CA SER A 248 0.12 -10.40 9.20
C SER A 248 -1.34 -9.93 9.39
N CYS A 249 -1.64 -8.63 9.27
CA CYS A 249 -3.00 -8.11 9.42
C CYS A 249 -3.80 -8.23 8.11
N ASP A 250 -5.10 -8.54 8.19
CA ASP A 250 -6.02 -8.53 7.04
C ASP A 250 -6.33 -7.10 6.58
N SER A 251 -6.35 -6.16 7.53
CA SER A 251 -6.54 -4.73 7.27
C SER A 251 -5.89 -3.86 8.33
N ILE A 252 -5.61 -2.60 7.97
CA ILE A 252 -4.97 -1.62 8.85
C ILE A 252 -5.86 -0.39 9.02
N ILE A 253 -5.96 0.12 10.25
CA ILE A 253 -6.58 1.40 10.56
C ILE A 253 -5.49 2.32 11.13
N SER A 254 -5.29 3.48 10.52
CA SER A 254 -4.25 4.41 10.95
C SER A 254 -4.59 5.84 10.60
N GLY A 255 -4.10 6.78 11.41
CA GLY A 255 -3.94 8.16 10.94
C GLY A 255 -2.90 8.25 9.81
N ASP A 256 -2.69 9.45 9.29
CA ASP A 256 -1.63 9.76 8.31
C ASP A 256 -0.23 9.70 8.97
N THR A 257 0.28 8.49 9.15
CA THR A 257 1.52 8.16 9.85
C THR A 257 2.33 7.11 9.09
N PHE A 258 3.50 6.76 9.63
CA PHE A 258 4.36 5.70 9.10
C PHE A 258 3.59 4.39 8.85
N ALA A 259 2.76 3.95 9.79
CA ALA A 259 2.00 2.70 9.68
C ALA A 259 1.08 2.66 8.46
N LEU A 260 0.42 3.77 8.13
CA LEU A 260 -0.44 3.87 6.94
C LEU A 260 0.37 3.64 5.67
N HIS A 261 1.54 4.27 5.53
CA HIS A 261 2.37 4.12 4.34
C HIS A 261 2.96 2.72 4.21
N VAL A 262 3.35 2.10 5.33
CA VAL A 262 3.81 0.71 5.37
C VAL A 262 2.69 -0.24 4.91
N ALA A 263 1.47 -0.06 5.42
CA ALA A 263 0.32 -0.87 5.02
C ALA A 263 0.07 -0.81 3.50
N LEU A 264 0.09 0.40 2.92
CA LEU A 264 -0.07 0.57 1.48
C LEU A 264 1.08 -0.05 0.68
N ALA A 265 2.32 0.05 1.16
CA ALA A 265 3.48 -0.56 0.53
C ALA A 265 3.44 -2.10 0.58
N LEU A 266 2.89 -2.67 1.65
CA LEU A 266 2.66 -4.12 1.81
C LEU A 266 1.32 -4.59 1.20
N ASN A 267 0.68 -3.75 0.38
CA ASN A 267 -0.56 -4.07 -0.33
C ASN A 267 -1.75 -4.43 0.60
N LYS A 268 -1.82 -3.82 1.79
CA LYS A 268 -2.88 -4.07 2.77
C LYS A 268 -4.07 -3.12 2.60
N PRO A 269 -5.31 -3.65 2.56
CA PRO A 269 -6.52 -2.84 2.70
C PRO A 269 -6.43 -1.97 3.95
N SER A 270 -6.70 -0.68 3.81
CA SER A 270 -6.44 0.30 4.86
C SER A 270 -7.58 1.30 5.00
N ILE A 271 -7.86 1.70 6.24
CA ILE A 271 -8.72 2.84 6.57
C ILE A 271 -7.84 3.95 7.14
N GLY A 272 -7.77 5.06 6.40
CA GLY A 272 -7.02 6.25 6.80
C GLY A 272 -7.91 7.25 7.52
N LEU A 273 -7.51 7.66 8.72
CA LEU A 273 -8.22 8.66 9.53
C LEU A 273 -7.52 10.02 9.38
N PHE A 274 -8.20 10.99 8.77
CA PHE A 274 -7.63 12.30 8.43
C PHE A 274 -8.24 13.39 9.29
N PHE A 275 -7.43 13.95 10.19
CA PHE A 275 -7.85 14.97 11.14
C PHE A 275 -7.33 16.36 10.74
N CYS A 276 -6.01 16.53 10.65
CA CYS A 276 -5.39 17.81 10.34
C CYS A 276 -4.45 17.77 9.12
N THR A 277 -4.32 16.65 8.41
CA THR A 277 -3.57 16.55 7.14
C THR A 277 -4.46 16.22 5.96
N PRO A 278 -4.12 16.74 4.77
CA PRO A 278 -5.01 16.68 3.63
C PRO A 278 -5.06 15.24 3.09
N PRO A 279 -6.25 14.60 3.06
CA PRO A 279 -6.40 13.24 2.55
C PRO A 279 -5.98 13.11 1.08
N LYS A 280 -6.01 14.21 0.33
CA LYS A 280 -5.68 14.24 -1.10
C LYS A 280 -4.21 13.91 -1.37
N GLU A 281 -3.30 14.27 -0.47
CA GLU A 281 -1.87 14.01 -0.63
C GLU A 281 -1.51 12.52 -0.51
N ILE A 282 -2.42 11.67 -0.04
CA ILE A 282 -2.15 10.24 0.10
C ILE A 282 -2.66 9.51 -1.14
N GLU A 283 -1.77 8.92 -1.94
CA GLU A 283 -2.20 7.99 -2.99
C GLU A 283 -2.87 6.76 -2.37
N SER A 284 -4.04 6.40 -2.90
CA SER A 284 -4.87 5.33 -2.35
C SER A 284 -4.48 3.95 -2.87
N TYR A 285 -3.92 3.85 -4.09
CA TYR A 285 -3.64 2.57 -4.77
C TYR A 285 -4.83 1.60 -4.80
N ASN A 286 -6.07 2.11 -4.75
CA ASN A 286 -7.30 1.32 -4.56
C ASN A 286 -7.36 0.46 -3.29
N LEU A 287 -6.47 0.70 -2.33
CA LEU A 287 -6.36 0.01 -1.04
C LEU A 287 -6.86 0.86 0.13
N LEU A 288 -6.88 2.19 -0.02
CA LEU A 288 -7.18 3.13 1.06
C LEU A 288 -8.60 3.68 0.99
N THR A 289 -9.42 3.36 1.99
CA THR A 289 -10.64 4.10 2.33
C THR A 289 -10.27 5.29 3.21
N LYS A 290 -10.68 6.50 2.84
CA LYS A 290 -10.33 7.74 3.56
C LYS A 290 -11.54 8.24 4.35
N ILE A 291 -11.40 8.35 5.67
CA ILE A 291 -12.39 8.99 6.53
C ILE A 291 -11.81 10.32 6.99
N THR A 292 -12.49 11.40 6.64
CA THR A 292 -12.01 12.76 6.89
C THR A 292 -12.86 13.44 7.94
N SER A 293 -12.19 14.05 8.92
CA SER A 293 -12.85 14.89 9.91
C SER A 293 -13.62 16.02 9.21
N PRO A 294 -14.88 16.29 9.61
CA PRO A 294 -15.61 17.45 9.10
C PRO A 294 -14.95 18.79 9.49
N MET A 295 -14.06 18.79 10.49
CA MET A 295 -13.37 19.96 11.01
C MET A 295 -11.96 20.15 10.42
N LEU A 296 -11.52 19.29 9.50
CA LEU A 296 -10.13 19.28 9.03
C LEU A 296 -9.66 20.65 8.53
N TYR A 297 -10.48 21.31 7.72
CA TYR A 297 -10.12 22.60 7.11
C TYR A 297 -10.24 23.80 8.06
N ASP A 298 -10.71 23.61 9.30
CA ASP A 298 -10.62 24.63 10.36
C ASP A 298 -9.23 24.66 11.03
N PHE A 299 -8.44 23.61 10.78
CA PHE A 299 -7.09 23.41 11.32
C PHE A 299 -6.01 23.37 10.25
N PHE A 300 -6.32 22.91 9.04
CA PHE A 300 -5.35 22.79 7.96
C PHE A 300 -5.26 24.08 7.12
N PRO A 301 -4.05 24.57 6.79
CA PRO A 301 -2.73 24.16 7.29
C PRO A 301 -2.24 24.89 8.56
N GLU A 302 -2.92 25.93 9.02
CA GLU A 302 -2.38 26.92 9.96
C GLU A 302 -2.28 26.46 11.42
N LYS A 303 -3.00 25.40 11.80
CA LYS A 303 -3.07 24.87 13.19
C LYS A 303 -2.77 23.37 13.27
N MET A 304 -2.09 22.82 12.26
CA MET A 304 -1.79 21.38 12.20
C MET A 304 -0.90 20.89 13.35
N ASP A 305 -0.10 21.80 13.91
CA ASP A 305 0.81 21.58 15.03
C ASP A 305 0.15 21.70 16.41
N GLN A 306 -1.12 22.12 16.45
CA GLN A 306 -1.88 22.26 17.68
C GLN A 306 -2.70 21.00 17.97
N TYR A 307 -2.74 20.60 19.23
CA TYR A 307 -3.64 19.54 19.67
C TYR A 307 -5.05 20.09 19.93
N SER A 308 -6.05 19.40 19.40
CA SER A 308 -7.46 19.62 19.64
C SER A 308 -8.15 18.29 19.94
N GLU A 309 -8.67 18.15 21.16
CA GLU A 309 -9.43 16.96 21.57
C GLU A 309 -10.70 16.80 20.73
N GLU A 310 -11.43 17.89 20.49
CA GLU A 310 -12.65 17.91 19.66
C GLU A 310 -12.36 17.37 18.25
N LEU A 311 -11.25 17.79 17.65
CA LEU A 311 -10.83 17.31 16.34
C LEU A 311 -10.56 15.80 16.36
N THR A 312 -9.80 15.29 17.33
CA THR A 312 -9.50 13.85 17.44
C THR A 312 -10.75 12.99 17.72
N LYS A 313 -11.81 13.59 18.28
CA LYS A 313 -13.12 12.96 18.55
C LYS A 313 -14.09 13.02 17.36
N SER A 314 -13.82 13.86 16.36
CA SER A 314 -14.76 14.16 15.27
C SER A 314 -15.06 13.00 14.32
N ILE A 315 -14.21 11.96 14.29
CA ILE A 315 -14.48 10.71 13.57
C ILE A 315 -14.99 9.68 14.59
N SER A 316 -16.23 9.22 14.39
CA SER A 316 -16.87 8.28 15.31
C SER A 316 -16.50 6.82 15.05
N SER A 317 -16.63 5.98 16.07
CA SER A 317 -16.46 4.52 15.96
C SER A 317 -17.40 3.88 14.95
N ASP A 318 -18.65 4.36 14.84
CA ASP A 318 -19.64 3.83 13.89
C ASP A 318 -19.26 4.08 12.43
N GLN A 319 -18.67 5.25 12.13
CA GLN A 319 -18.16 5.55 10.80
C GLN A 319 -17.04 4.58 10.41
N VAL A 320 -16.08 4.35 11.32
CA VAL A 320 -14.95 3.45 11.07
C VAL A 320 -15.42 1.99 10.95
N LEU A 321 -16.34 1.54 11.81
CA LEU A 321 -16.88 0.18 11.76
C LEU A 321 -17.61 -0.10 10.45
N LYS A 322 -18.44 0.83 9.99
CA LYS A 322 -19.14 0.70 8.70
C LYS A 322 -18.16 0.52 7.54
N GLU A 323 -17.07 1.28 7.53
CA GLU A 323 -16.05 1.14 6.47
C GLU A 323 -15.24 -0.15 6.62
N LEU A 324 -14.98 -0.63 7.84
CA LEU A 324 -14.34 -1.93 8.05
C LEU A 324 -15.22 -3.07 7.52
N GLU A 325 -16.52 -3.05 7.82
CA GLU A 325 -17.49 -4.02 7.27
C GLU A 325 -17.59 -3.95 5.75
N SER A 326 -17.37 -2.78 5.14
CA SER A 326 -17.39 -2.63 3.69
C SER A 326 -16.14 -3.24 3.02
N LEU A 327 -14.99 -3.28 3.71
CA LEU A 327 -13.79 -3.97 3.23
C LEU A 327 -13.99 -5.49 3.17
N ASP A 328 -14.67 -6.07 4.15
CA ASP A 328 -15.03 -7.50 4.19
C ASP A 328 -15.99 -7.91 3.05
N LYS A 329 -16.70 -6.94 2.49
CA LYS A 329 -17.56 -7.12 1.32
C LYS A 329 -16.77 -7.08 0.01
N ILE A 330 -15.44 -7.07 0.02
CA ILE A 330 -14.62 -7.10 -1.19
C ILE A 330 -14.06 -8.50 -1.43
N THR A 331 -14.54 -9.19 -2.47
CA THR A 331 -13.93 -10.45 -2.91
C THR A 331 -12.89 -10.16 -4.00
N LYS A 332 -11.63 -10.52 -3.76
CA LYS A 332 -10.58 -10.46 -4.79
C LYS A 332 -10.65 -11.72 -5.66
N VAL A 333 -10.54 -11.57 -6.97
CA VAL A 333 -10.54 -12.69 -7.92
C VAL A 333 -9.45 -12.53 -8.98
N VAL A 334 -9.02 -13.64 -9.57
CA VAL A 334 -8.06 -13.67 -10.67
C VAL A 334 -8.60 -14.49 -11.82
N THR A 335 -8.27 -14.08 -13.05
CA THR A 335 -8.67 -14.78 -14.28
C THR A 335 -7.49 -14.99 -15.22
N GLY A 336 -7.41 -16.19 -15.80
CA GLY A 336 -6.42 -16.58 -16.78
C GLY A 336 -6.98 -16.53 -18.20
N ILE A 337 -6.39 -15.71 -19.04
CA ILE A 337 -6.69 -15.64 -20.47
C ILE A 337 -5.70 -16.56 -21.18
N ILE A 338 -6.19 -17.69 -21.68
CA ILE A 338 -5.42 -18.64 -22.48
C ILE A 338 -5.83 -18.48 -23.94
N ARG A 339 -4.85 -18.21 -24.81
CA ARG A 339 -5.06 -17.95 -26.23
C ARG A 339 -4.45 -19.07 -27.08
N ASP A 340 -5.20 -19.57 -28.05
CA ASP A 340 -4.72 -20.42 -29.14
C ASP A 340 -5.12 -19.76 -30.47
N ASN A 341 -4.14 -19.26 -31.22
CA ASN A 341 -4.35 -18.43 -32.41
C ASN A 341 -5.30 -17.24 -32.13
N GLU A 342 -6.40 -17.09 -32.88
CA GLU A 342 -7.39 -16.02 -32.68
C GLU A 342 -8.55 -16.42 -31.76
N LYS A 343 -8.35 -17.45 -30.93
CA LYS A 343 -9.37 -17.96 -30.01
C LYS A 343 -8.89 -17.98 -28.57
N PHE A 344 -9.86 -17.90 -27.67
CA PHE A 344 -9.68 -17.83 -26.23
C PHE A 344 -10.41 -18.99 -25.56
N LEU A 345 -9.76 -19.61 -24.57
CA LEU A 345 -10.39 -20.67 -23.79
C LEU A 345 -11.40 -20.06 -22.82
N LEU A 346 -12.63 -20.55 -22.88
CA LEU A 346 -13.65 -20.33 -21.86
C LEU A 346 -14.06 -21.68 -21.25
N ILE A 347 -14.49 -21.62 -20.00
CA ILE A 347 -15.06 -22.74 -19.26
C ILE A 347 -16.53 -22.46 -18.93
N LYS A 348 -17.33 -23.51 -18.88
CA LYS A 348 -18.73 -23.45 -18.49
C LYS A 348 -18.90 -23.98 -17.08
N ARG A 349 -19.26 -23.09 -16.15
CA ARG A 349 -19.32 -23.39 -14.70
C ARG A 349 -20.43 -24.39 -14.38
N SER A 350 -20.09 -25.49 -13.71
CA SER A 350 -21.03 -26.54 -13.25
C SER A 350 -21.77 -26.17 -11.97
N GLU A 351 -21.15 -25.34 -11.15
CA GLU A 351 -21.61 -24.96 -9.81
C GLU A 351 -21.15 -23.55 -9.40
N GLY A 352 -21.62 -23.10 -8.24
CA GLY A 352 -21.32 -21.78 -7.69
C GLY A 352 -22.03 -20.62 -8.39
N LEU A 353 -21.52 -19.41 -8.16
CA LEU A 353 -22.03 -18.18 -8.76
C LEU A 353 -21.92 -18.27 -10.30
N HIS A 354 -22.94 -17.78 -11.01
CA HIS A 354 -23.03 -17.84 -12.48
C HIS A 354 -22.96 -19.26 -13.09
N LYS A 355 -23.54 -20.24 -12.39
CA LYS A 355 -23.74 -21.61 -12.90
C LYS A 355 -24.34 -21.60 -14.31
N ASN A 356 -23.84 -22.50 -15.17
CA ASN A 356 -24.16 -22.65 -16.60
C ASN A 356 -23.71 -21.50 -17.52
N LYS A 357 -23.02 -20.47 -17.02
CA LYS A 357 -22.44 -19.42 -17.84
C LYS A 357 -21.00 -19.74 -18.24
N TRP A 358 -20.58 -19.14 -19.35
CA TRP A 358 -19.19 -19.18 -19.82
C TRP A 358 -18.35 -18.11 -19.13
N ALA A 359 -17.13 -18.45 -18.75
CA ALA A 359 -16.21 -17.54 -18.09
C ALA A 359 -14.76 -17.87 -18.47
N PHE A 360 -13.86 -16.91 -18.30
CA PHE A 360 -12.44 -17.24 -18.23
C PHE A 360 -12.17 -18.06 -16.95
N PRO A 361 -11.25 -19.03 -17.01
CA PRO A 361 -10.87 -19.82 -15.85
C PRO A 361 -10.18 -18.97 -14.79
N GLY A 362 -10.38 -19.32 -13.52
CA GLY A 362 -9.87 -18.59 -12.37
C GLY A 362 -10.88 -18.50 -11.22
N GLY A 363 -10.43 -17.97 -10.09
CA GLY A 363 -11.23 -17.96 -8.87
C GLY A 363 -10.80 -16.91 -7.86
N ILE A 364 -11.09 -17.18 -6.60
CA ILE A 364 -10.92 -16.23 -5.50
C ILE A 364 -9.45 -16.20 -5.08
N VAL A 365 -8.93 -15.00 -4.86
CA VAL A 365 -7.60 -14.82 -4.25
C VAL A 365 -7.78 -14.98 -2.75
N GLU A 366 -7.17 -16.01 -2.17
CA GLU A 366 -7.16 -16.21 -0.72
C GLU A 366 -6.28 -15.17 -0.01
N SER A 367 -6.52 -14.93 1.27
CA SER A 367 -5.80 -13.89 2.02
C SER A 367 -4.30 -14.14 2.17
N SER A 368 -3.86 -15.40 2.04
CA SER A 368 -2.47 -15.84 2.22
C SER A 368 -1.65 -15.88 0.93
N GLU A 369 -2.22 -15.50 -0.21
CA GLU A 369 -1.56 -15.65 -1.52
C GLU A 369 -1.60 -14.37 -2.37
N THR A 370 -0.63 -14.26 -3.27
CA THR A 370 -0.62 -13.24 -4.33
C THR A 370 -1.60 -13.60 -5.44
N ALA A 371 -2.01 -12.63 -6.24
CA ALA A 371 -2.84 -12.86 -7.42
C ALA A 371 -2.21 -13.90 -8.39
N GLU A 372 -0.89 -13.89 -8.55
CA GLU A 372 -0.21 -14.88 -9.40
C GLU A 372 -0.21 -16.28 -8.80
N GLN A 373 -0.05 -16.41 -7.48
CA GLN A 373 -0.15 -17.68 -6.77
C GLN A 373 -1.56 -18.25 -6.86
N ALA A 374 -2.58 -17.42 -6.58
CA ALA A 374 -3.99 -17.75 -6.75
C ALA A 374 -4.26 -18.22 -8.18
N LEU A 375 -3.79 -17.48 -9.18
CA LEU A 375 -3.99 -17.82 -10.58
C LEU A 375 -3.38 -19.20 -10.92
N ARG A 376 -2.18 -19.49 -10.42
CA ARG A 376 -1.53 -20.79 -10.62
C ARG A 376 -2.28 -21.93 -9.93
N ARG A 377 -2.81 -21.70 -8.73
CA ARG A 377 -3.61 -22.67 -7.98
C ARG A 377 -4.93 -22.94 -8.69
N GLU A 378 -5.71 -21.90 -8.99
CA GLU A 378 -7.02 -21.97 -9.64
C GLU A 378 -6.93 -22.64 -11.02
N ILE A 379 -5.98 -22.24 -11.89
CA ILE A 379 -5.81 -22.88 -13.20
C ILE A 379 -5.47 -24.37 -13.07
N LYS A 380 -4.76 -24.76 -12.01
CA LYS A 380 -4.41 -26.15 -11.76
C LYS A 380 -5.58 -26.95 -11.20
N GLU A 381 -6.37 -26.36 -10.31
CA GLU A 381 -7.56 -26.98 -9.72
C GLU A 381 -8.68 -27.13 -10.76
N GLU A 382 -9.00 -26.04 -11.46
CA GLU A 382 -10.06 -26.01 -12.48
C GLU A 382 -9.66 -26.81 -13.73
N LEU A 383 -8.46 -26.63 -14.27
CA LEU A 383 -8.10 -27.19 -15.59
C LEU A 383 -7.11 -28.37 -15.54
N GLY A 384 -6.49 -28.63 -14.39
CA GLY A 384 -5.39 -29.59 -14.31
C GLY A 384 -4.10 -29.13 -14.99
N LEU A 385 -3.98 -27.85 -15.34
CA LEU A 385 -2.86 -27.30 -16.11
C LEU A 385 -1.86 -26.55 -15.23
N ASN A 386 -0.57 -26.61 -15.57
CA ASN A 386 0.42 -25.71 -14.99
C ASN A 386 0.66 -24.52 -15.93
N ILE A 387 0.77 -23.32 -15.33
CA ILE A 387 1.17 -22.10 -16.04
C ILE A 387 2.68 -22.11 -16.24
N ARG A 388 3.14 -22.15 -17.49
CA ARG A 388 4.56 -21.99 -17.84
C ARG A 388 5.02 -20.56 -17.63
N GLN A 389 4.23 -19.61 -18.13
CA GLN A 389 4.56 -18.20 -18.11
C GLN A 389 3.31 -17.34 -17.97
N ILE A 390 3.38 -16.32 -17.12
CA ILE A 390 2.44 -15.21 -17.12
C ILE A 390 3.03 -14.15 -18.05
N ILE A 391 2.38 -13.89 -19.18
CA ILE A 391 2.91 -12.99 -20.22
C ILE A 391 2.76 -11.53 -19.79
N LYS A 392 1.54 -11.15 -19.37
CA LYS A 392 1.22 -9.81 -18.85
C LYS A 392 -0.14 -9.76 -18.18
N LYS A 393 -0.31 -8.79 -17.29
CA LYS A 393 -1.63 -8.34 -16.83
C LYS A 393 -2.35 -7.61 -17.97
N ILE A 394 -3.62 -7.94 -18.17
CA ILE A 394 -4.47 -7.40 -19.24
C ILE A 394 -5.38 -6.30 -18.72
N ALA A 395 -6.04 -6.52 -17.58
CA ALA A 395 -7.02 -5.58 -17.04
C ALA A 395 -7.24 -5.80 -15.53
N ASP A 396 -7.69 -4.72 -14.89
CA ASP A 396 -8.42 -4.75 -13.62
C ASP A 396 -9.91 -4.52 -13.91
N TYR A 397 -10.80 -5.24 -13.23
CA TYR A 397 -12.24 -5.09 -13.39
C TYR A 397 -12.97 -5.17 -12.06
N ASN A 398 -14.12 -4.51 -11.97
CA ASN A 398 -14.95 -4.53 -10.77
C ASN A 398 -16.41 -4.80 -11.15
N TYR A 399 -17.10 -5.66 -10.40
CA TYR A 399 -18.54 -5.81 -10.55
C TYR A 399 -19.22 -6.05 -9.18
N PRO A 400 -20.41 -5.47 -8.98
CA PRO A 400 -21.21 -5.75 -7.79
C PRO A 400 -21.81 -7.15 -7.87
N ARG A 401 -21.85 -7.86 -6.75
CA ARG A 401 -22.57 -9.13 -6.57
C ARG A 401 -23.98 -8.88 -6.04
N GLU A 402 -24.83 -9.89 -6.14
CA GLU A 402 -26.24 -9.84 -5.70
C GLU A 402 -26.41 -9.61 -4.19
N ASP A 403 -25.36 -9.84 -3.38
CA ASP A 403 -25.34 -9.68 -1.92
C ASP A 403 -24.74 -8.33 -1.46
N ASP A 404 -24.70 -7.32 -2.34
CA ASP A 404 -24.07 -6.01 -2.12
C ASP A 404 -22.55 -6.08 -1.83
N THR A 405 -21.89 -7.19 -2.19
CA THR A 405 -20.43 -7.30 -2.16
C THR A 405 -19.80 -6.84 -3.48
N LEU A 406 -18.60 -6.27 -3.42
CA LEU A 406 -17.84 -5.83 -4.60
C LEU A 406 -16.80 -6.89 -4.96
N THR A 407 -16.82 -7.39 -6.19
CA THR A 407 -15.69 -8.19 -6.70
C THR A 407 -14.66 -7.27 -7.33
N LYS A 408 -13.39 -7.38 -6.93
CA LYS A 408 -12.24 -6.78 -7.61
C LYS A 408 -11.44 -7.88 -8.28
N GLY A 409 -11.31 -7.81 -9.60
CA GLY A 409 -10.70 -8.86 -10.41
C GLY A 409 -9.48 -8.40 -11.19
N GLU A 410 -8.51 -9.30 -11.35
CA GLU A 410 -7.34 -9.10 -12.20
C GLU A 410 -7.28 -10.17 -13.29
N SER A 411 -7.08 -9.75 -14.54
CA SER A 411 -6.96 -10.66 -15.69
C SER A 411 -5.53 -10.72 -16.20
N TYR A 412 -5.04 -11.92 -16.47
CA TYR A 412 -3.67 -12.17 -16.94
C TYR A 412 -3.66 -13.00 -18.22
N LEU A 413 -2.88 -12.59 -19.21
CA LEU A 413 -2.57 -13.43 -20.37
C LEU A 413 -1.49 -14.43 -19.98
N ILE A 414 -1.78 -15.72 -20.15
CA ILE A 414 -0.93 -16.80 -19.66
C ILE A 414 -0.64 -17.85 -20.75
N GLU A 415 0.54 -18.46 -20.65
CA GLU A 415 0.90 -19.67 -21.38
C GLU A 415 0.88 -20.86 -20.42
N VAL A 416 0.18 -21.90 -20.84
CA VAL A 416 0.06 -23.16 -20.09
C VAL A 416 0.86 -24.27 -20.76
N ASP A 417 0.95 -25.40 -20.09
CA ASP A 417 1.43 -26.64 -20.69
C ASP A 417 0.52 -27.12 -21.84
N LYS A 418 0.68 -28.39 -22.26
CA LYS A 418 -0.18 -28.98 -23.29
C LYS A 418 -1.65 -28.87 -22.88
N LEU A 419 -2.43 -28.15 -23.67
CA LEU A 419 -3.87 -27.95 -23.49
C LEU A 419 -4.62 -29.26 -23.77
N ASP A 420 -4.93 -29.97 -22.69
CA ASP A 420 -5.77 -31.17 -22.68
C ASP A 420 -6.74 -31.05 -21.50
N VAL A 421 -7.73 -30.16 -21.65
CA VAL A 421 -8.67 -29.82 -20.56
C VAL A 421 -9.77 -30.87 -20.52
N VAL A 422 -9.91 -31.52 -19.37
CA VAL A 422 -10.96 -32.51 -19.13
C VAL A 422 -11.98 -31.92 -18.16
N PRO A 423 -13.29 -31.91 -18.51
CA PRO A 423 -14.35 -31.49 -17.59
C PRO A 423 -14.29 -32.23 -16.25
N ASN A 424 -14.64 -31.54 -15.17
CA ASN A 424 -14.62 -32.06 -13.80
C ASN A 424 -15.86 -31.59 -13.02
N SER A 425 -15.83 -31.70 -11.69
CA SER A 425 -16.98 -31.29 -10.85
C SER A 425 -17.33 -29.81 -11.00
N GLU A 426 -16.34 -28.95 -11.26
CA GLU A 426 -16.48 -27.49 -11.31
C GLU A 426 -16.74 -26.99 -12.74
N ILE A 427 -16.26 -27.71 -13.75
CA ILE A 427 -16.38 -27.35 -15.16
C ILE A 427 -17.12 -28.42 -15.96
N SER A 428 -18.21 -28.00 -16.59
CA SER A 428 -19.06 -28.87 -17.41
C SER A 428 -18.59 -28.96 -18.86
N GLU A 429 -17.97 -27.90 -19.37
CA GLU A 429 -17.47 -27.79 -20.74
C GLU A 429 -16.29 -26.81 -20.80
N ALA A 430 -15.30 -27.07 -21.65
CA ALA A 430 -14.20 -26.17 -21.93
C ALA A 430 -14.02 -26.07 -23.45
N ARG A 431 -13.99 -24.85 -24.01
CA ARG A 431 -13.93 -24.64 -25.45
C ARG A 431 -13.26 -23.33 -25.82
N PHE A 432 -12.64 -23.33 -27.00
CA PHE A 432 -12.05 -22.13 -27.62
C PHE A 432 -13.07 -21.35 -28.44
N PHE A 433 -13.15 -20.04 -28.19
CA PHE A 433 -14.04 -19.10 -28.85
C PHE A 433 -13.27 -17.94 -29.47
N SER A 434 -13.63 -17.55 -30.68
CA SER A 434 -13.17 -16.29 -31.30
C SER A 434 -13.93 -15.11 -30.71
N LEU A 435 -13.36 -13.90 -30.78
CA LEU A 435 -14.02 -12.68 -30.28
C LEU A 435 -15.43 -12.45 -30.86
N GLY A 436 -15.67 -12.81 -32.13
CA GLY A 436 -17.02 -12.70 -32.72
C GLY A 436 -18.04 -13.67 -32.14
N GLU A 437 -17.59 -14.79 -31.55
CA GLU A 437 -18.47 -15.74 -30.85
C GLU A 437 -18.86 -15.23 -29.45
N PHE A 438 -18.05 -14.35 -28.82
CA PHE A 438 -18.31 -13.80 -27.48
C PHE A 438 -19.64 -13.06 -27.40
N GLU A 439 -19.98 -12.26 -28.41
CA GLU A 439 -21.19 -11.41 -28.40
C GLU A 439 -22.50 -12.21 -28.26
N ASN A 440 -22.49 -13.49 -28.62
CA ASN A 440 -23.67 -14.36 -28.62
C ASN A 440 -23.61 -15.46 -27.53
N LEU A 441 -22.59 -15.45 -26.67
CA LEU A 441 -22.44 -16.40 -25.58
C LEU A 441 -23.13 -15.86 -24.31
N ASP A 442 -23.81 -16.73 -23.57
CA ASP A 442 -24.21 -16.42 -22.19
C ASP A 442 -22.98 -16.54 -21.28
N HIS A 443 -22.25 -15.43 -21.19
CA HIS A 443 -21.00 -15.31 -20.45
C HIS A 443 -21.12 -14.29 -19.29
N ILE A 444 -20.14 -14.34 -18.39
CA ILE A 444 -19.98 -13.39 -17.27
C ILE A 444 -19.27 -12.14 -17.76
#